data_AF-A0A660YNW7-F1
#
_entry.id   AF-A0A660YNW7-F1
#
_cell.length_a   1.000
_cell.length_b   1.000
_cell.length_c   1.000
_cell.angle_alpha   90.00
_cell.angle_beta   90.00
_cell.angle_gamma   90.00
#
_symmetry.space_group_name_H-M   'P 1'
#
loop_
_entity.id
_entity.type
_entity.pdbx_description
1 polymer ?
#
loop_
_entity_poly.entity_id
_entity_poly.type
_entity_poly.pdbx_seq_one_letter_code
_entity_poly.pdbx_strand_id
1 'polypeptide(L)'
;MFTEEFIRIVNAAKKFKIKDDFEFIGFDEITPEGLSEHKNLPDIIEMWAAIKIFFEGTLPESYKSLNLMIGDWVEKNEQKISKVLYPELHDYFEKKYPRSDSSDFKTKEFEEESVVWLDQLDYMPIIDENENSLIIEVELVLNAEPLGK
;
A
#
# COMPACT_ATOMS: atom_id res chain seq x y z
N MET A 1 -25.78 13.53 15.12
CA MET A 1 -24.57 13.78 14.30
C MET A 1 -24.04 12.47 13.70
N PHE A 2 -23.84 11.39 14.47
CA PHE A 2 -23.43 10.07 13.95
C PHE A 2 -24.37 9.44 12.89
N THR A 3 -25.68 9.68 13.00
CA THR A 3 -26.68 9.05 12.12
C THR A 3 -26.63 9.56 10.68
N GLU A 4 -26.37 10.86 10.48
CA GLU A 4 -26.33 11.46 9.14
C GLU A 4 -25.06 11.03 8.39
N GLU A 5 -23.93 10.97 9.08
CA GLU A 5 -22.67 10.51 8.51
C GLU A 5 -22.73 9.02 8.15
N PHE A 6 -23.31 8.19 9.02
CA PHE A 6 -23.56 6.78 8.72
C PHE A 6 -24.46 6.60 7.50
N ILE A 7 -25.56 7.35 7.39
CA ILE A 7 -26.45 7.31 6.22
C ILE A 7 -25.71 7.73 4.94
N ARG A 8 -24.83 8.74 5.01
CA ARG A 8 -24.00 9.17 3.87
C ARG A 8 -23.06 8.06 3.42
N ILE A 9 -22.36 7.41 4.33
CA ILE A 9 -21.45 6.28 4.02
C ILE A 9 -22.23 5.13 3.38
N VAL A 10 -23.35 4.72 3.98
CA VAL A 10 -24.19 3.62 3.44
C VAL A 10 -24.74 3.96 2.05
N ASN A 11 -25.14 5.20 1.82
CA ASN A 11 -25.64 5.62 0.51
C ASN A 11 -24.52 5.70 -0.54
N ALA A 12 -23.33 6.14 -0.14
CA ALA A 12 -22.16 6.13 -1.02
C ALA A 12 -21.77 4.70 -1.40
N ALA A 13 -21.76 3.76 -0.45
CA ALA A 13 -21.42 2.34 -0.71
C ALA A 13 -22.40 1.63 -1.67
N LYS A 14 -23.61 2.18 -1.85
CA LYS A 14 -24.59 1.68 -2.84
C LYS A 14 -24.34 2.19 -4.26
N LYS A 15 -23.63 3.30 -4.40
CA LYS A 15 -23.45 4.03 -5.67
C LYS A 15 -22.00 4.03 -6.15
N PHE A 16 -21.06 3.70 -5.28
CA PHE A 16 -19.64 3.68 -5.55
C PHE A 16 -19.10 2.29 -5.24
N LYS A 17 -18.27 1.75 -6.13
CA LYS A 17 -17.59 0.47 -5.90
C LYS A 17 -16.19 0.52 -6.49
N ILE A 18 -15.18 0.20 -5.68
CA ILE A 18 -13.82 -0.05 -6.16
C ILE A 18 -13.79 -1.48 -6.74
N LYS A 19 -13.24 -1.61 -7.95
CA LYS A 19 -13.03 -2.89 -8.63
C LYS A 19 -11.90 -3.65 -7.94
N ASP A 20 -11.90 -4.98 -8.01
CA ASP A 20 -10.85 -5.77 -7.37
C ASP A 20 -9.50 -5.68 -8.14
N ASP A 21 -9.48 -5.13 -9.36
CA ASP A 21 -8.27 -4.97 -10.18
C ASP A 21 -7.58 -3.63 -9.93
N PHE A 22 -6.24 -3.65 -10.00
CA PHE A 22 -5.37 -2.50 -9.83
C PHE A 22 -4.08 -2.66 -10.67
N GLU A 23 -3.37 -1.55 -10.85
CA GLU A 23 -2.07 -1.49 -11.53
C GLU A 23 -1.03 -0.89 -10.59
N PHE A 24 0.17 -1.46 -10.57
CA PHE A 24 1.32 -0.83 -9.91
C PHE A 24 1.85 0.31 -10.77
N ILE A 25 2.13 1.47 -10.17
CA ILE A 25 2.67 2.64 -10.85
C ILE A 25 4.16 2.81 -10.54
N GLY A 26 4.54 2.77 -9.26
CA GLY A 26 5.91 3.01 -8.84
C GLY A 26 6.05 3.18 -7.32
N PHE A 27 7.29 3.36 -6.88
CA PHE A 27 7.62 3.72 -5.50
C PHE A 27 7.93 5.21 -5.41
N ASP A 28 7.33 5.92 -4.45
CA ASP A 28 7.38 7.39 -4.36
C ASP A 28 8.35 7.89 -3.28
N GLU A 29 8.28 7.34 -2.07
CA GLU A 29 9.09 7.80 -0.94
C GLU A 29 9.64 6.63 -0.12
N ILE A 30 10.84 6.79 0.43
CA ILE A 30 11.48 5.80 1.31
C ILE A 30 12.08 6.48 2.52
N THR A 31 11.63 6.04 3.69
CA THR A 31 12.09 6.52 4.97
C THR A 31 12.84 5.39 5.68
N PRO A 32 14.17 5.51 5.88
CA PRO A 32 14.92 4.57 6.69
C PRO A 32 14.64 4.84 8.18
N GLU A 33 14.24 3.79 8.92
CA GLU A 33 14.02 3.86 10.36
C GLU A 33 15.06 3.02 11.12
N GLY A 34 15.58 3.60 12.22
CA GLY A 34 16.61 2.95 13.04
C GLY A 34 17.99 2.86 12.36
N LEU A 35 18.97 2.37 13.10
CA LEU A 35 20.29 2.02 12.58
C LEU A 35 20.71 0.72 13.26
N SER A 36 20.97 -0.31 12.46
CA SER A 36 21.49 -1.57 13.00
C SER A 36 22.81 -1.31 13.74
N GLU A 37 22.99 -1.91 14.92
CA GLU A 37 24.13 -1.64 15.82
C GLU A 37 25.51 -1.89 15.17
N HIS A 38 25.55 -2.54 14.00
CA HIS A 38 26.78 -2.98 13.36
C HIS A 38 26.96 -2.57 11.90
N LYS A 39 25.95 -2.02 11.20
CA LYS A 39 26.02 -1.64 9.78
C LYS A 39 25.19 -0.37 9.52
N ASN A 40 25.60 0.46 8.54
CA ASN A 40 24.85 1.64 8.06
C ASN A 40 23.54 1.25 7.32
N LEU A 41 22.86 0.21 7.79
CA LEU A 41 21.59 -0.28 7.29
C LEU A 41 20.53 0.13 8.33
N PRO A 42 19.41 0.72 7.91
CA PRO A 42 18.25 0.87 8.79
C PRO A 42 17.72 -0.51 9.20
N ASP A 43 17.08 -0.61 10.35
CA ASP A 43 16.46 -1.85 10.83
C ASP A 43 15.15 -2.10 10.08
N ILE A 44 14.42 -1.01 9.79
CA ILE A 44 13.16 -1.01 9.07
C ILE A 44 13.26 -0.03 7.90
N ILE A 45 12.73 -0.45 6.76
CA ILE A 45 12.55 0.42 5.59
C ILE A 45 11.06 0.60 5.38
N GLU A 46 10.60 1.83 5.56
CA GLU A 46 9.26 2.27 5.18
C GLU A 46 9.30 2.80 3.75
N MET A 47 8.29 2.46 2.97
CA MET A 47 8.20 2.86 1.57
C MET A 47 6.77 3.05 1.12
N TRP A 48 6.55 4.04 0.26
CA TRP A 48 5.26 4.30 -0.33
C TRP A 48 5.21 3.78 -1.76
N ALA A 49 4.19 2.98 -2.06
CA ALA A 49 3.94 2.47 -3.40
C ALA A 49 2.65 3.08 -3.96
N ALA A 50 2.75 3.77 -5.10
CA ALA A 50 1.59 4.21 -5.85
C ALA A 50 0.97 3.03 -6.61
N ILE A 51 -0.32 2.82 -6.37
CA ILE A 51 -1.16 1.90 -7.13
C ILE A 51 -2.37 2.63 -7.72
N LYS A 52 -2.72 2.27 -8.95
CA LYS A 52 -3.92 2.72 -9.63
C LYS A 52 -5.03 1.72 -9.41
N ILE A 53 -6.11 2.14 -8.75
CA ILE A 53 -7.34 1.36 -8.57
C ILE A 53 -8.43 1.91 -9.48
N PHE A 54 -9.37 1.05 -9.87
CA PHE A 54 -10.48 1.44 -10.74
C PHE A 54 -11.80 1.41 -9.96
N PHE A 55 -12.77 2.23 -10.35
CA PHE A 55 -14.07 2.25 -9.70
C PHE A 55 -15.23 2.24 -10.71
N GLU A 56 -16.42 1.99 -10.18
CA GLU A 56 -17.70 2.10 -10.86
C GLU A 56 -18.63 3.01 -10.08
N GLY A 57 -19.49 3.72 -10.82
CA GLY A 57 -20.54 4.56 -10.28
C GLY A 57 -20.08 5.98 -9.96
N THR A 58 -20.54 6.54 -8.85
CA THR A 58 -20.34 7.97 -8.53
C THR A 58 -19.47 8.12 -7.30
N LEU A 59 -18.41 8.93 -7.40
CA LEU A 59 -17.52 9.23 -6.28
C LEU A 59 -18.30 9.74 -5.05
N PRO A 60 -17.92 9.33 -3.83
CA PRO A 60 -18.50 9.88 -2.62
C PRO A 60 -18.27 11.38 -2.51
N GLU A 61 -19.30 12.15 -2.15
CA GLU A 61 -19.19 13.60 -1.91
C GLU A 61 -18.29 13.94 -0.70
N SER A 62 -18.09 12.97 0.19
CA SER A 62 -17.29 13.12 1.41
C SER A 62 -15.95 12.43 1.22
N TYR A 63 -14.87 13.20 1.35
CA TYR A 63 -13.51 12.69 1.36
C TYR A 63 -13.31 11.59 2.42
N LYS A 64 -13.87 11.78 3.62
CA LYS A 64 -13.84 10.76 4.67
C LYS A 64 -14.53 9.45 4.26
N SER A 65 -15.62 9.53 3.49
CA SER A 65 -16.30 8.33 3.01
C SER A 65 -15.49 7.62 1.92
N LEU A 66 -14.83 8.38 1.03
CA LEU A 66 -13.92 7.81 0.04
C LEU A 66 -12.72 7.12 0.72
N ASN A 67 -12.13 7.76 1.73
CA ASN A 67 -11.02 7.23 2.50
C ASN A 67 -11.34 5.89 3.19
N LEU A 68 -12.49 5.83 3.87
CA LEU A 68 -12.96 4.59 4.48
C LEU A 68 -13.14 3.48 3.44
N MET A 69 -13.70 3.79 2.28
CA MET A 69 -13.90 2.80 1.21
C MET A 69 -12.59 2.32 0.60
N ILE A 70 -11.59 3.20 0.49
CA ILE A 70 -10.24 2.83 0.06
C ILE A 70 -9.60 1.92 1.11
N GLY A 71 -9.64 2.29 2.39
CA GLY A 71 -9.11 1.47 3.49
C GLY A 71 -9.72 0.07 3.53
N ASP A 72 -11.06 -0.02 3.50
CA ASP A 72 -11.79 -1.30 3.45
C ASP A 72 -11.36 -2.16 2.23
N TRP A 73 -11.09 -1.51 1.09
CA TRP A 73 -10.65 -2.20 -0.12
C TRP A 73 -9.20 -2.66 -0.02
N VAL A 74 -8.29 -1.84 0.53
CA VAL A 74 -6.88 -2.19 0.73
C VAL A 74 -6.79 -3.36 1.70
N GLU A 75 -7.48 -3.31 2.84
CA GLU A 75 -7.52 -4.42 3.81
C GLU A 75 -8.00 -5.73 3.15
N LYS A 76 -9.06 -5.68 2.36
CA LYS A 76 -9.58 -6.86 1.65
C LYS A 76 -8.61 -7.40 0.59
N ASN A 77 -7.81 -6.54 -0.03
CA ASN A 77 -6.93 -6.89 -1.15
C ASN A 77 -5.44 -6.95 -0.76
N GLU A 78 -5.11 -6.77 0.51
CA GLU A 78 -3.76 -6.68 1.06
C GLU A 78 -2.83 -7.76 0.49
N GLN A 79 -3.25 -9.01 0.55
CA GLN A 79 -2.50 -10.16 0.04
C GLN A 79 -2.29 -10.14 -1.48
N LYS A 80 -3.27 -9.61 -2.25
CA LYS A 80 -3.15 -9.45 -3.71
C LYS A 80 -2.18 -8.31 -4.03
N ILE A 81 -2.24 -7.22 -3.26
CA ILE A 81 -1.34 -6.07 -3.38
C ILE A 81 0.10 -6.51 -3.10
N SER A 82 0.34 -7.14 -1.95
CA SER A 82 1.65 -7.67 -1.55
C SER A 82 2.26 -8.57 -2.62
N LYS A 83 1.50 -9.51 -3.20
CA LYS A 83 1.99 -10.39 -4.27
C LYS A 83 2.43 -9.67 -5.54
N VAL A 84 1.78 -8.56 -5.89
CA VAL A 84 2.14 -7.76 -7.07
C VAL A 84 3.34 -6.87 -6.78
N LEU A 85 3.37 -6.26 -5.60
CA LEU A 85 4.45 -5.34 -5.22
C LEU A 85 5.73 -6.07 -4.84
N TYR A 86 5.64 -7.32 -4.41
CA TYR A 86 6.79 -8.07 -3.90
C TYR A 86 7.96 -8.21 -4.88
N PRO A 87 7.79 -8.60 -6.16
CA PRO A 87 8.90 -8.67 -7.10
C PRO A 87 9.56 -7.30 -7.34
N GLU A 88 8.76 -6.24 -7.46
CA GLU A 88 9.22 -4.87 -7.66
C GLU A 88 10.01 -4.37 -6.45
N LEU A 89 9.53 -4.72 -5.26
CA LEU A 89 10.11 -4.40 -3.97
C LEU A 89 11.47 -5.08 -3.78
N HIS A 90 11.55 -6.37 -4.12
CA HIS A 90 12.79 -7.14 -4.08
C HIS A 90 13.85 -6.57 -5.02
N ASP A 91 13.47 -6.32 -6.29
CA ASP A 91 14.36 -5.74 -7.30
C ASP A 91 14.87 -4.35 -6.87
N TYR A 92 13.99 -3.53 -6.28
CA TYR A 92 14.35 -2.24 -5.72
C TYR A 92 15.35 -2.37 -4.56
N PHE A 93 15.08 -3.28 -3.63
CA PHE A 93 15.88 -3.48 -2.42
C PHE A 93 17.29 -3.97 -2.75
N GLU A 94 17.43 -4.98 -3.62
CA GLU A 94 18.75 -5.50 -4.05
C GLU A 94 19.59 -4.41 -4.74
N LYS A 95 18.95 -3.53 -5.52
CA LYS A 95 19.64 -2.44 -6.22
C LYS A 95 20.09 -1.33 -5.28
N LYS A 96 19.27 -0.96 -4.29
CA LYS A 96 19.54 0.17 -3.39
C LYS A 96 20.42 -0.23 -2.19
N TYR A 97 20.26 -1.45 -1.70
CA TYR A 97 20.97 -1.98 -0.54
C TYR A 97 21.76 -3.25 -0.89
N PRO A 98 22.77 -3.17 -1.78
CA PRO A 98 23.53 -4.34 -2.23
C PRO A 98 24.38 -5.02 -1.14
N ARG A 99 24.36 -4.49 0.08
CA ARG A 99 25.04 -5.06 1.27
C ARG A 99 24.06 -5.65 2.30
N SER A 100 22.76 -5.65 1.98
CA SER A 100 21.70 -6.24 2.79
C SER A 100 21.45 -7.68 2.37
N ASP A 101 21.05 -8.52 3.32
CA ASP A 101 20.60 -9.88 3.02
C ASP A 101 19.19 -9.81 2.43
N SER A 102 19.03 -10.29 1.20
CA SER A 102 17.74 -10.42 0.51
C SER A 102 17.24 -11.85 0.48
N SER A 103 17.85 -12.78 1.22
CA SER A 103 17.47 -14.19 1.21
C SER A 103 16.05 -14.44 1.73
N ASP A 104 15.56 -13.60 2.62
CA ASP A 104 14.17 -13.65 3.10
C ASP A 104 13.16 -13.41 1.95
N PHE A 105 13.48 -12.50 1.01
CA PHE A 105 12.74 -12.31 -0.26
C PHE A 105 12.80 -13.51 -1.21
N LYS A 106 13.42 -14.61 -0.83
CA LYS A 106 13.48 -15.86 -1.62
C LYS A 106 12.76 -17.01 -0.91
N THR A 107 12.17 -16.74 0.24
CA THR A 107 11.40 -17.71 1.01
C THR A 107 9.92 -17.64 0.65
N LYS A 108 9.24 -18.80 0.71
CA LYS A 108 7.79 -18.86 0.53
C LYS A 108 7.03 -18.21 1.69
N GLU A 109 7.63 -18.17 2.87
CA GLU A 109 7.04 -17.57 4.06
C GLU A 109 6.89 -16.05 3.84
N PHE A 110 7.93 -15.41 3.32
CA PHE A 110 7.88 -13.98 3.00
C PHE A 110 6.95 -13.65 1.80
N GLU A 111 6.81 -14.55 0.81
CA GLU A 111 5.81 -14.40 -0.27
C GLU A 111 4.35 -14.45 0.23
N GLU A 112 4.12 -15.01 1.41
CA GLU A 112 2.80 -15.14 2.04
C GLU A 112 2.56 -14.07 3.13
N GLU A 113 3.62 -13.39 3.58
CA GLU A 113 3.52 -12.25 4.48
C GLU A 113 3.03 -11.00 3.73
N SER A 114 2.19 -10.22 4.41
CA SER A 114 1.84 -8.91 3.90
C SER A 114 2.97 -7.94 4.15
N VAL A 115 3.37 -7.22 3.10
CA VAL A 115 4.29 -6.10 3.21
C VAL A 115 3.56 -4.76 3.35
N VAL A 116 2.23 -4.76 3.20
CA VAL A 116 1.40 -3.55 3.28
C VAL A 116 1.13 -3.22 4.75
N TRP A 117 1.39 -1.98 5.12
CA TRP A 117 1.07 -1.45 6.44
C TRP A 117 -0.33 -0.84 6.45
N LEU A 118 -1.26 -1.49 7.16
CA LEU A 118 -2.69 -1.15 7.11
C LEU A 118 -3.10 0.02 8.02
N ASP A 119 -2.23 0.55 8.90
CA ASP A 119 -2.59 1.63 9.83
C ASP A 119 -2.72 3.01 9.15
N GLN A 120 -2.65 3.04 7.82
CA GLN A 120 -2.90 4.18 6.95
C GLN A 120 -4.37 4.61 7.00
N LEU A 121 -4.64 5.77 7.61
CA LEU A 121 -6.01 6.31 7.78
C LEU A 121 -6.37 7.49 6.86
N ASP A 122 -5.42 8.02 6.09
CA ASP A 122 -5.63 9.23 5.27
C ASP A 122 -5.01 9.09 3.87
N TYR A 123 -5.62 8.24 3.03
CA TYR A 123 -5.31 8.17 1.61
C TYR A 123 -5.73 9.48 0.93
N MET A 124 -4.79 10.16 0.28
CA MET A 124 -5.03 11.34 -0.57
C MET A 124 -5.07 10.94 -2.06
N PRO A 125 -6.16 10.31 -2.56
CA PRO A 125 -6.19 9.80 -3.93
C PRO A 125 -6.11 10.91 -4.98
N ILE A 126 -5.33 10.67 -6.05
CA ILE A 126 -5.43 11.45 -7.28
C ILE A 126 -6.55 10.85 -8.13
N ILE A 127 -7.57 11.64 -8.44
CA ILE A 127 -8.78 11.18 -9.12
C ILE A 127 -8.69 11.44 -10.62
N ASP A 128 -8.91 10.40 -11.42
CA ASP A 128 -9.19 10.52 -12.86
C ASP A 128 -10.62 10.05 -13.15
N GLU A 129 -11.53 11.02 -13.31
CA GLU A 129 -12.93 10.77 -13.62
C GLU A 129 -13.16 10.27 -15.06
N ASN A 130 -12.23 10.53 -15.99
CA ASN A 130 -12.39 10.06 -17.38
C ASN A 130 -12.16 8.55 -17.46
N GLU A 131 -11.18 8.06 -16.71
CA GLU A 131 -10.83 6.63 -16.67
C GLU A 131 -11.54 5.87 -15.55
N ASN A 132 -12.29 6.57 -14.70
CA ASN A 132 -12.85 6.05 -13.45
C ASN A 132 -11.78 5.33 -12.62
N SER A 133 -10.69 6.04 -12.33
CA SER A 133 -9.56 5.52 -11.57
C SER A 133 -9.09 6.46 -10.48
N LEU A 134 -8.43 5.90 -9.48
CA LEU A 134 -7.79 6.60 -8.38
C LEU A 134 -6.35 6.11 -8.29
N ILE A 135 -5.40 7.03 -8.14
CA ILE A 135 -4.05 6.67 -7.70
C ILE A 135 -4.02 6.85 -6.20
N ILE A 136 -3.68 5.80 -5.47
CA ILE A 136 -3.50 5.80 -4.02
C ILE A 136 -2.08 5.36 -3.70
N GLU A 137 -1.55 5.88 -2.59
CA GLU A 137 -0.28 5.41 -2.03
C GLU A 137 -0.59 4.40 -0.93
N VAL A 138 0.07 3.24 -0.98
CA VAL A 138 0.05 2.26 0.11
C VAL A 138 1.42 2.24 0.76
N GLU A 139 1.43 2.29 2.09
CA GLU A 139 2.66 2.17 2.87
C GLU A 139 3.08 0.71 2.94
N LEU A 140 4.37 0.47 2.75
CA LEU A 140 5.03 -0.81 2.82
C LEU A 140 6.09 -0.76 3.91
N VAL A 141 6.17 -1.82 4.72
CA VAL A 141 7.16 -1.93 5.79
C VAL A 141 7.98 -3.19 5.58
N LEU A 142 9.30 -3.02 5.62
CA LEU A 142 10.27 -4.09 5.42
C LEU A 142 11.28 -4.15 6.54
N ASN A 143 11.48 -5.34 7.09
CA ASN A 143 12.63 -5.61 7.95
C ASN A 143 13.89 -5.76 7.08
N ALA A 144 14.98 -5.08 7.47
CA ALA A 144 16.23 -5.12 6.72
C ALA A 144 17.31 -5.83 7.55
N GLU A 145 17.69 -7.03 7.13
CA GLU A 145 18.78 -7.77 7.78
C GLU A 145 20.12 -7.57 7.04
N PRO A 146 21.24 -7.44 7.76
CA PRO A 146 22.54 -7.29 7.11
C PRO A 146 23.19 -8.61 6.64
N LEU A 147 23.92 -8.59 5.51
CA LEU A 147 24.68 -9.77 5.03
C LEU A 147 25.72 -10.26 6.03
N GLY A 148 25.62 -11.53 6.45
CA GLY A 148 26.56 -12.19 7.34
C GLY A 148 26.32 -11.84 8.81
N LYS A 149 25.64 -12.75 9.51
CA LYS A 149 25.68 -12.93 10.97
C LYS A 149 26.99 -13.64 11.36
#